data_AF-A0AAD1A336-F1
#
_entry.id   AF-A0AAD1A336-F1
#
_cell.length_a   1.000
_cell.length_b   1.000
_cell.length_c   1.000
_cell.angle_alpha   90.00
_cell.angle_beta   90.00
_cell.angle_gamma   90.00
#
_symmetry.space_group_name_H-M   'P 1'
#
loop_
_entity.id
_entity.type
_entity.pdbx_description
1 polymer ?
#
loop_
_entity_poly.entity_id
_entity_poly.type
_entity_poly.pdbx_seq_one_letter_code
_entity_poly.pdbx_strand_id
1 'polypeptide(L)'
;MCMEPASTIISRFGGPTRVASILGIGRVRVSNWKRPRDKGGTGGRVPQDHHPKLLAEASRLGIALAAEDFLPPSSLSLAEPAS
;
A
#
# COMPACT_ATOMS: atom_id res chain seq x y z
N MET A 1 12.79 -3.44 -8.45
CA MET A 1 11.43 -2.92 -8.72
C MET A 1 10.55 -3.18 -7.52
N CYS A 2 10.07 -2.13 -6.84
CA CYS A 2 9.04 -2.24 -5.81
C CYS A 2 7.67 -2.28 -6.49
N MET A 3 6.69 -2.96 -5.89
CA MET A 3 5.33 -3.04 -6.40
C MET A 3 4.40 -2.01 -5.76
N GLU A 4 3.54 -1.44 -6.59
CA GLU A 4 2.49 -0.50 -6.20
C GLU A 4 1.19 -1.22 -5.89
N PRO A 5 0.31 -0.64 -5.04
CA PRO A 5 0.40 0.69 -4.40
C PRO A 5 1.22 0.76 -3.08
N ALA A 6 1.69 -0.36 -2.55
CA ALA A 6 2.31 -0.41 -1.22
C ALA A 6 3.54 0.48 -1.08
N SER A 7 4.38 0.62 -2.13
CA SER A 7 5.57 1.47 -2.03
C SER A 7 5.19 2.93 -1.84
N THR A 8 4.23 3.46 -2.62
CA THR A 8 3.77 4.85 -2.50
C THR A 8 3.19 5.11 -1.11
N ILE A 9 2.30 4.24 -0.61
CA ILE A 9 1.71 4.40 0.72
C ILE A 9 2.79 4.42 1.79
N ILE A 10 3.71 3.44 1.76
CA ILE A 10 4.81 3.35 2.73
C ILE A 10 5.70 4.60 2.68
N SER A 11 5.99 5.13 1.49
CA SER A 11 6.77 6.36 1.33
C SER A 11 6.05 7.60 1.87
N ARG A 12 4.72 7.73 1.70
CA ARG A 12 3.93 8.83 2.28
C ARG A 12 4.01 8.86 3.81
N PHE A 13 4.10 7.69 4.45
CA PHE A 13 4.33 7.60 5.89
C PHE A 13 5.79 7.81 6.33
N GLY A 14 6.73 8.06 5.41
CA GLY A 14 8.15 8.23 5.74
C GLY A 14 8.94 6.91 5.84
N GLY A 15 8.41 5.83 5.26
CA GLY A 15 9.12 4.57 5.08
C GLY A 15 8.60 3.40 5.93
N PRO A 16 9.15 2.19 5.69
CA PRO A 16 8.62 0.94 6.25
C PRO A 16 8.76 0.85 7.77
N THR A 17 9.76 1.52 8.35
CA THR A 17 9.95 1.57 9.81
C THR A 17 8.81 2.32 10.49
N ARG A 18 8.41 3.48 9.95
CA ARG A 18 7.33 4.29 10.54
C ARG A 18 5.99 3.59 10.45
N VAL A 19 5.68 2.99 9.30
CA VAL A 19 4.49 2.15 9.10
C VAL A 19 4.47 0.95 10.07
N ALA A 20 5.61 0.29 10.25
CA ALA A 20 5.74 -0.83 11.19
C ALA A 20 5.44 -0.39 12.63
N SER A 21 5.95 0.76 13.06
CA SER A 21 5.68 1.33 14.38
C SER A 21 4.20 1.70 14.56
N ILE A 22 3.56 2.32 13.57
CA ILE A 22 2.13 2.67 13.60
C ILE A 22 1.28 1.41 13.77
N LEU A 23 1.59 0.36 13.02
CA LEU A 23 0.81 -0.87 13.01
C LEU A 23 1.15 -1.83 14.14
N GLY A 24 2.33 -1.69 14.76
CA GLY A 24 2.82 -2.63 15.78
C GLY A 24 3.26 -3.97 15.18
N ILE A 25 3.73 -3.97 13.93
CA ILE A 25 4.15 -5.19 13.21
C ILE A 25 5.63 -5.12 12.83
N GLY A 26 6.22 -6.26 12.47
CA GLY A 26 7.62 -6.30 12.06
C GLY A 26 7.91 -5.52 10.77
N ARG A 27 8.98 -4.73 10.76
CA ARG A 27 9.48 -3.98 9.58
C ARG A 27 9.65 -4.85 8.33
N VAL A 28 10.07 -6.10 8.50
CA VAL A 28 10.23 -7.07 7.39
C VAL A 28 8.90 -7.36 6.72
N ARG A 29 7.80 -7.47 7.50
CA ARG A 29 6.45 -7.70 6.97
C ARG A 29 5.99 -6.54 6.11
N VAL A 30 6.19 -5.30 6.57
CA VAL A 30 5.90 -4.09 5.78
C VAL A 30 6.75 -4.03 4.51
N SER A 31 8.04 -4.38 4.62
CA SER A 31 8.95 -4.39 3.46
C SER A 31 8.54 -5.44 2.42
N ASN A 32 8.00 -6.58 2.87
CA ASN A 32 7.50 -7.64 2.00
C ASN A 32 6.24 -7.24 1.21
N TRP A 33 5.49 -6.23 1.63
CA TRP A 33 4.33 -5.78 0.87
C TRP A 33 4.70 -5.25 -0.52
N LYS A 34 5.91 -4.69 -0.64
CA LYS A 34 6.45 -4.19 -1.90
C LYS A 34 6.99 -5.28 -2.82
N ARG A 35 7.03 -6.54 -2.35
CA ARG A 35 7.57 -7.68 -3.11
C ARG A 35 6.47 -8.41 -3.88
N PRO A 36 6.80 -9.04 -5.02
CA PRO A 36 5.86 -9.90 -5.76
C PRO A 36 5.45 -11.12 -4.93
N ARG A 37 4.25 -11.67 -5.22
CA ARG A 37 3.70 -12.85 -4.53
C ARG A 37 4.61 -14.07 -4.68
N ASP A 38 5.20 -14.28 -5.86
CA ASP A 38 6.17 -15.36 -6.13
C ASP A 38 7.43 -15.31 -5.25
N LYS A 39 7.74 -14.14 -4.65
CA LYS A 39 8.87 -13.98 -3.72
C LYS A 39 8.42 -13.84 -2.26
N GLY A 40 7.22 -14.33 -1.93
CA GLY A 40 6.65 -14.28 -0.58
C GLY A 40 6.15 -12.90 -0.15
N GLY A 41 5.88 -12.01 -1.11
CA GLY A 41 5.26 -10.71 -0.87
C GLY A 41 3.75 -10.71 -1.05
N THR A 42 3.14 -9.52 -1.03
CA THR A 42 1.68 -9.36 -1.27
C THR A 42 1.37 -8.91 -2.69
N GLY A 43 2.39 -8.77 -3.55
CA GLY A 43 2.21 -8.26 -4.90
C GLY A 43 1.93 -6.76 -4.93
N GLY A 44 2.52 -5.99 -4.02
CA GLY A 44 2.31 -4.54 -3.94
C GLY A 44 1.08 -4.12 -3.14
N ARG A 45 0.35 -5.04 -2.51
CA ARG A 45 -0.89 -4.72 -1.77
C ARG A 45 -0.66 -4.63 -0.28
N VAL A 46 -1.20 -3.61 0.37
CA VAL A 46 -1.27 -3.58 1.84
C VAL A 46 -2.45 -4.47 2.28
N PRO A 47 -2.28 -5.40 3.24
CA PRO A 47 -3.38 -6.20 3.77
C PRO A 47 -4.52 -5.33 4.31
N GLN A 48 -5.77 -5.73 4.05
CA GLN A 48 -6.97 -4.95 4.35
C GLN A 48 -7.16 -4.68 5.84
N ASP A 49 -6.75 -5.61 6.71
CA ASP A 49 -6.79 -5.45 8.17
C ASP A 49 -6.03 -4.20 8.67
N HIS A 50 -5.08 -3.70 7.88
CA HIS A 50 -4.27 -2.54 8.23
C HIS A 50 -4.81 -1.22 7.66
N HIS A 51 -5.76 -1.25 6.72
CA HIS A 51 -6.27 -0.05 6.06
C HIS A 51 -6.89 0.94 7.06
N PRO A 52 -7.82 0.53 7.96
CA PRO A 52 -8.48 1.49 8.86
C PRO A 52 -7.50 2.21 9.77
N LYS A 53 -6.49 1.49 10.28
CA LYS A 53 -5.48 2.06 11.18
C LYS A 53 -4.56 3.04 10.45
N LEU A 54 -4.17 2.74 9.20
CA LEU A 54 -3.36 3.65 8.39
C LEU A 54 -4.16 4.89 7.98
N LEU A 55 -5.44 4.76 7.63
CA LEU A 55 -6.30 5.89 7.29
C LEU A 55 -6.50 6.82 8.50
N ALA A 56 -6.79 6.26 9.67
CA ALA A 56 -6.92 7.04 10.91
C ALA A 56 -5.63 7.79 11.24
N GLU A 57 -4.48 7.12 11.13
CA GLU A 57 -3.18 7.73 11.41
C GLU A 57 -2.78 8.76 10.34
N ALA A 58 -3.11 8.53 9.08
CA ALA A 58 -2.90 9.51 8.02
C ALA A 58 -3.70 10.79 8.28
N SER A 59 -4.97 10.67 8.67
CA SER A 59 -5.80 11.80 9.07
C SER A 59 -5.23 12.54 10.27
N ARG A 60 -4.70 11.81 11.27
CA ARG A 60 -4.07 12.40 12.47
C ARG A 60 -2.78 13.16 12.14
N LEU A 61 -2.02 12.68 11.15
CA LEU A 61 -0.74 13.24 10.73
C LEU A 61 -0.86 14.28 9.62
N GLY A 62 -2.06 14.53 9.08
CA GLY A 62 -2.26 15.41 7.92
C GLY A 62 -1.70 14.85 6.61
N ILE A 63 -1.54 13.52 6.51
CA ILE A 63 -1.10 12.85 5.29
C ILE A 63 -2.34 12.68 4.39
N ALA A 64 -2.28 13.21 3.16
CA ALA A 64 -3.29 12.94 2.14
C ALA A 64 -3.21 11.47 1.74
N LEU A 65 -4.11 10.65 2.28
CA LEU A 65 -4.25 9.23 1.97
C LEU A 65 -5.73 8.87 1.99
N ALA A 66 -6.24 8.39 0.87
CA ALA A 66 -7.61 7.92 0.71
C ALA A 66 -7.68 6.39 0.69
N ALA A 67 -8.88 5.83 0.90
CA ALA A 67 -9.09 4.38 0.76
C ALA A 67 -8.75 3.88 -0.65
N GLU A 68 -8.95 4.74 -1.66
CA GLU A 68 -8.68 4.45 -3.07
C GLU A 68 -7.18 4.26 -3.35
N ASP A 69 -6.29 4.91 -2.57
CA ASP A 69 -4.84 4.73 -2.72
C ASP A 69 -4.40 3.28 -2.41
N PHE A 70 -5.20 2.50 -1.67
CA PHE A 70 -4.91 1.09 -1.38
C PHE A 70 -5.30 0.15 -2.52
N LEU A 71 -6.05 0.64 -3.51
CA LEU A 71 -6.43 -0.15 -4.67
C LEU A 71 -5.25 -0.21 -5.65
N PRO A 72 -5.07 -1.34 -6.36
CA PRO A 72 -4.12 -1.36 -7.46
C PRO A 72 -4.49 -0.26 -8.47
N PRO A 73 -3.50 0.39 -9.12
CA PRO A 73 -3.79 1.34 -10.18
C PRO A 73 -4.70 0.65 -11.18
N SER A 74 -5.90 1.21 -11.34
CA SER A 74 -6.92 0.58 -12.17
C SER A 74 -6.36 0.46 -13.58
N SER A 75 -6.08 -0.77 -14.02
CA SER A 75 -5.90 -1.07 -15.43
C SER A 75 -7.27 -1.07 -16.08
N LEU A 76 -7.98 0.05 -16.01
CA LEU A 76 -9.01 0.34 -16.98
C LEU A 76 -8.28 0.61 -18.30
N SER A 77 -7.82 -0.47 -18.93
CA SER A 77 -7.84 -0.49 -20.38
C SER A 77 -9.31 -0.33 -20.72
N LEU A 78 -9.67 0.88 -21.16
CA LEU A 78 -10.84 1.07 -22.01
C LEU A 78 -10.60 0.11 -23.19
N ALA A 79 -11.13 -1.10 -23.09
CA ALA A 79 -11.30 -1.95 -24.25
C ALA A 79 -12.10 -1.09 -25.22
N GLU A 80 -11.44 -0.66 -26.29
CA GLU A 80 -12.10 0.08 -27.37
C GLU A 80 -13.33 -0.74 -27.78
N PRO A 81 -14.52 -0.12 -27.90
CA PRO A 81 -15.65 -0.83 -28.45
C PRO A 81 -15.27 -1.24 -29.86
N ALA A 82 -15.17 -2.55 -30.09
CA ALA A 82 -14.96 -3.13 -31.41
C ALA A 82 -15.94 -2.48 -32.40
N SER A 83 -15.40 -1.79 -33.41
CA SER A 83 -16.12 -1.38 -34.62
C SER A 83 -15.90 -2.42 -35.70
#